data_AF-A0A7C5FRC4-F1
#
_entry.id   AF-A0A7C5FRC4-F1
#
_cell.length_a   1.000
_cell.length_b   1.000
_cell.length_c   1.000
_cell.angle_alpha   90.00
_cell.angle_beta   90.00
_cell.angle_gamma   90.00
#
_symmetry.space_group_name_H-M   'P 1'
#
loop_
_entity.id
_entity.type
_entity.pdbx_description
1 polymer ?
#
loop_
_entity_poly.entity_id
_entity_poly.type
_entity_poly.pdbx_seq_one_letter_code
_entity_poly.pdbx_strand_id
1 'polypeptide(L)'
;MLVILGVVGAVVTRQSLKTFRKLNVQSDSPDSITESWYTESAKVVLGSFVTTPDGLSKEEATRRLAKHGANQLPEAKKRGSLVRFFYQFHNVLIYVLIAASAVTAMLEHWVDASVI
;
A
#
# COMPACT_ATOMS: atom_id res chain seq x y z
N MET A 1 -15.02 -14.34 -32.47
CA MET A 1 -13.87 -14.68 -31.61
C MET A 1 -12.81 -13.57 -31.55
N LEU A 2 -12.46 -12.91 -32.67
CA LEU A 2 -11.46 -11.81 -32.71
C LEU A 2 -11.87 -10.49 -32.01
N VAL A 3 -13.16 -10.27 -31.75
CA VAL A 3 -13.68 -9.01 -31.20
C VAL A 3 -13.40 -8.85 -29.70
N ILE A 4 -13.24 -9.97 -28.97
CA ILE A 4 -13.08 -9.96 -27.51
C ILE A 4 -11.65 -9.54 -27.12
N LEU A 5 -10.65 -9.87 -27.94
CA LEU A 5 -9.25 -9.52 -27.69
C LEU A 5 -8.98 -8.01 -27.81
N GLY A 6 -9.66 -7.34 -28.75
CA GLY A 6 -9.53 -5.89 -28.96
C GLY A 6 -10.09 -5.04 -27.80
N VAL A 7 -11.16 -5.52 -27.15
CA VAL A 7 -11.80 -4.81 -26.04
C VAL A 7 -10.93 -4.86 -24.77
N VAL A 8 -10.26 -5.99 -24.51
CA VAL A 8 -9.36 -6.14 -23.34
C VAL A 8 -8.11 -5.27 -23.47
N GLY A 9 -7.52 -5.17 -24.67
CA GLY A 9 -6.37 -4.29 -24.93
C GLY A 9 -6.68 -2.80 -24.74
N ALA A 10 -7.90 -2.36 -25.09
CA ALA A 10 -8.33 -0.98 -24.93
C ALA A 10 -8.67 -0.59 -23.47
N VAL A 11 -9.10 -1.54 -22.64
CA VAL A 11 -9.42 -1.29 -21.22
C VAL A 11 -8.15 -1.15 -20.38
N VAL A 12 -7.11 -1.94 -20.67
CA VAL A 12 -5.83 -1.91 -19.93
C VAL A 12 -5.07 -0.59 -20.13
N THR A 13 -5.14 0.01 -21.32
CA THR A 13 -4.45 1.30 -21.60
C THR A 13 -5.11 2.49 -20.92
N ARG A 14 -6.44 2.49 -20.75
CA ARG A 14 -7.16 3.58 -20.07
C ARG A 14 -6.94 3.62 -18.56
N GLN A 15 -6.61 2.49 -17.94
CA GLN A 15 -6.48 2.40 -16.48
C GLN A 15 -5.09 2.84 -15.97
N SER A 16 -4.04 2.65 -16.78
CA SER A 16 -2.65 2.94 -16.40
C SER A 16 -2.36 4.44 -16.19
N LEU A 17 -2.97 5.31 -17.00
CA LEU A 17 -2.76 6.77 -16.91
C LEU A 17 -3.43 7.42 -15.68
N LYS A 18 -4.55 6.87 -15.20
CA LYS A 18 -5.27 7.45 -14.04
C LYS A 18 -4.56 7.18 -12.71
N THR A 19 -3.84 6.06 -12.61
CA THR A 19 -3.13 5.67 -11.39
C THR A 19 -1.92 6.57 -11.13
N PHE A 20 -1.21 7.00 -12.18
CA PHE A 20 -0.02 7.84 -12.04
C PHE A 20 -0.33 9.25 -11.50
N ARG A 21 -1.44 9.86 -11.91
CA ARG A 21 -1.85 11.19 -11.43
C ARG A 21 -2.22 11.20 -9.94
N LYS A 22 -2.66 10.06 -9.38
CA LYS A 22 -3.08 9.95 -7.97
C LYS A 22 -1.89 9.90 -7.00
N LEU A 23 -0.69 9.55 -7.47
CA LEU A 23 0.52 9.50 -6.64
C LEU A 23 1.17 10.88 -6.44
N ASN A 24 0.88 11.86 -7.31
CA ASN A 24 1.49 13.18 -7.29
C ASN A 24 0.65 14.26 -6.57
N VAL A 25 -0.42 13.86 -5.87
CA VAL A 25 -1.39 14.77 -5.21
C VAL A 25 -1.37 14.62 -3.68
N GLN A 26 -0.59 13.69 -3.14
CA GLN A 26 -0.56 13.39 -1.71
C GLN A 26 0.78 13.77 -1.08
N SER A 27 1.19 15.02 -1.24
CA SER A 27 2.28 15.64 -0.48
C SER A 27 1.87 17.02 0.06
N ASP A 28 0.57 17.25 0.28
CA ASP A 28 0.07 18.44 0.96
C ASP A 28 -0.52 18.06 2.32
N SER A 29 0.14 18.58 3.34
CA SER A 29 0.08 18.29 4.77
C SER A 29 -1.22 18.71 5.46
N PRO A 30 -1.48 18.16 6.65
CA PRO A 30 -1.81 19.02 7.78
C PRO A 30 -1.00 18.58 9.00
N ASP A 31 0.03 19.36 9.39
CA ASP A 31 0.49 19.50 10.79
C ASP A 31 1.75 20.38 10.80
N SER A 32 1.53 21.70 10.74
CA SER A 32 2.57 22.72 10.87
C SER A 32 2.95 22.92 12.34
N ILE A 33 3.67 21.97 12.92
CA ILE A 33 4.39 22.20 14.18
C ILE A 33 5.82 22.58 13.80
N THR A 34 6.08 23.89 13.76
CA THR A 34 7.39 24.56 13.76
C THR A 34 8.53 23.73 13.14
N GLU A 35 8.74 23.88 11.84
CA GLU A 35 9.71 23.11 11.02
C GLU A 35 11.18 23.12 11.51
N SER A 36 11.54 23.86 12.57
CA SER A 36 12.94 23.96 13.02
C SER A 36 13.13 23.96 14.54
N TRP A 37 12.32 23.18 15.29
CA TRP A 37 12.48 23.00 16.73
C TRP A 37 13.91 22.60 17.15
N TYR A 38 14.64 21.88 16.28
CA TYR A 38 16.02 21.43 16.52
C TYR A 38 17.05 22.56 16.50
N THR A 39 16.68 23.76 16.03
CA THR A 39 17.55 24.95 16.01
C THR A 39 17.24 25.89 17.18
N GLU A 40 16.16 25.65 17.91
CA GLU A 40 15.75 26.48 19.04
C GLU A 40 16.48 26.10 20.33
N SER A 41 16.60 27.07 21.24
CA SER A 41 17.17 26.82 22.57
C SER A 41 16.24 25.94 23.41
N ALA A 42 16.82 25.08 24.27
CA ALA A 42 16.07 24.15 25.10
C ALA A 42 14.97 24.84 25.93
N LYS A 43 15.20 26.05 26.44
CA LYS A 43 14.19 26.81 27.21
C LYS A 43 12.94 27.14 26.38
N VAL A 44 13.11 27.46 25.11
CA VAL A 44 11.99 27.79 24.20
C VAL A 44 11.19 26.54 23.87
N VAL A 45 11.88 25.43 23.56
CA VAL A 45 11.26 24.13 23.30
C VAL A 45 10.51 23.60 24.54
N LEU A 46 11.10 23.69 25.73
CA LEU A 46 10.43 23.30 26.98
C LEU A 46 9.17 24.13 27.24
N GLY A 47 9.21 25.43 26.93
CA GLY A 47 8.05 26.31 27.01
C GLY A 47 6.94 25.97 26.01
N SER A 48 7.29 25.67 24.76
CA SER A 48 6.32 25.32 23.71
C SER A 48 5.63 23.98 23.95
N PHE A 49 6.36 22.99 24.48
CA PHE A 49 5.82 21.68 24.85
C PHE A 49 5.28 21.62 26.28
N VAL A 50 5.26 22.74 27.02
CA VAL A 50 4.79 22.87 28.41
C VAL A 50 5.34 21.73 29.26
N THR A 51 6.66 21.60 29.30
CA THR A 51 7.37 20.54 30.03
C THR A 51 8.56 21.12 30.77
N THR A 52 8.98 20.45 31.84
CA THR A 52 10.14 20.86 32.64
C THR A 52 11.37 20.02 32.27
N PRO A 53 12.58 20.44 32.68
CA PRO A 53 13.79 19.63 32.54
C PRO A 53 13.71 18.30 33.29
N ASP A 54 12.93 18.24 34.38
CA ASP A 54 12.68 17.04 35.18
C ASP A 54 11.66 16.07 34.54
N GLY A 55 11.08 16.46 33.39
CA GLY A 55 10.15 15.65 32.62
C GLY A 55 8.68 16.00 32.86
N LEU A 56 7.79 15.04 32.57
CA LEU A 56 6.34 15.18 32.69
C LEU A 56 5.85 14.54 34.00
N SER A 57 4.83 15.13 34.62
CA SER A 57 4.12 14.45 35.71
C SER A 57 3.36 13.24 35.19
N LYS A 58 3.01 12.30 36.08
CA LYS A 58 2.29 11.08 35.72
C LYS A 58 0.89 11.40 35.15
N GLU A 59 0.24 12.41 35.70
CA GLU A 59 -1.07 12.90 35.29
C GLU A 59 -1.00 13.51 33.88
N GLU A 60 0.03 14.33 33.64
CA GLU A 60 0.26 14.95 32.34
C GLU A 60 0.59 13.91 31.27
N ALA A 61 1.46 12.95 31.59
CA ALA A 61 1.81 11.86 30.70
C ALA A 61 0.58 11.01 30.32
N THR A 62 -0.28 10.71 31.29
CA THR A 62 -1.53 9.96 31.06
C THR A 62 -2.51 10.76 30.18
N ARG A 63 -2.63 12.07 30.42
CA ARG A 63 -3.46 12.96 29.60
C ARG A 63 -2.97 13.02 28.16
N ARG A 64 -1.65 13.15 27.95
CA ARG A 64 -1.05 13.18 26.60
C ARG A 64 -1.20 11.84 25.91
N LEU A 65 -1.02 10.72 26.61
CA LEU A 65 -1.22 9.38 26.06
C LEU A 65 -2.67 9.17 25.58
N ALA A 66 -3.66 9.63 26.36
CA ALA A 66 -5.07 9.56 25.95
C ALA A 66 -5.38 10.46 24.73
N LYS A 67 -4.70 11.61 24.61
CA LYS A 67 -4.89 12.55 23.50
C LYS A 67 -4.22 12.12 22.20
N HIS A 68 -2.98 11.63 22.28
CA HIS A 68 -2.13 11.35 21.12
C HIS A 68 -2.10 9.87 20.75
N GLY A 69 -2.56 8.99 21.63
CA GLY A 69 -2.42 7.55 21.47
C GLY A 69 -1.02 7.06 21.78
N ALA A 70 -0.82 5.75 21.65
CA ALA A 70 0.50 5.15 21.79
C ALA A 70 1.42 5.62 20.65
N ASN A 71 2.69 5.87 20.97
CA ASN A 71 3.72 6.16 19.97
C ASN A 71 4.12 4.88 19.23
N GLN A 72 3.18 4.31 18.48
CA GLN A 72 3.35 3.09 17.70
C GLN A 72 2.78 3.31 16.31
N LEU A 73 3.55 2.89 15.30
CA LEU A 73 3.09 2.90 13.93
C LEU A 73 1.92 1.92 13.76
N PRO A 74 0.90 2.28 12.96
CA PRO A 74 -0.20 1.38 12.68
C PRO A 74 0.33 0.11 12.00
N GLU A 75 -0.09 -1.05 12.48
CA GLU A 75 0.30 -2.30 11.86
C GLU A 75 -0.26 -2.38 10.43
N ALA A 76 0.62 -2.68 9.48
CA ALA A 76 0.20 -2.93 8.11
C ALA A 76 -0.73 -4.15 8.08
N LYS A 77 -1.90 -4.01 7.45
CA LYS A 77 -2.83 -5.13 7.25
C LYS A 77 -2.10 -6.25 6.48
N LYS A 78 -1.81 -7.36 7.17
CA LYS A 78 -1.22 -8.53 6.54
C LYS A 78 -2.27 -9.17 5.63
N ARG A 79 -1.90 -9.44 4.37
CA ARG A 79 -2.73 -10.26 3.47
C ARG A 79 -2.75 -11.69 4.00
N GLY A 80 -3.92 -12.32 4.02
CA GLY A 80 -4.05 -13.72 4.45
C GLY A 80 -3.20 -14.68 3.60
N SER A 81 -2.83 -15.84 4.17
CA SER A 81 -1.97 -16.83 3.52
C SER A 81 -2.50 -17.28 2.16
N LEU A 82 -3.81 -17.55 2.04
CA LEU A 82 -4.47 -17.92 0.79
C LEU A 82 -4.40 -16.81 -0.26
N VAL A 83 -4.64 -15.55 0.14
CA VAL A 83 -4.54 -14.41 -0.77
C VAL A 83 -3.12 -14.25 -1.28
N ARG A 84 -2.11 -14.46 -0.42
CA ARG A 84 -0.70 -14.43 -0.80
C ARG A 84 -0.34 -15.55 -1.78
N PHE A 85 -0.90 -16.75 -1.60
CA PHE A 85 -0.71 -17.88 -2.51
C PHE A 85 -1.24 -17.58 -3.92
N PHE A 86 -2.50 -17.16 -4.04
CA PHE A 86 -3.08 -16.83 -5.35
C PHE A 86 -2.40 -15.64 -6.04
N TYR A 87 -1.87 -14.69 -5.27
CA TYR A 87 -1.12 -13.57 -5.83
C TYR A 87 0.16 -14.01 -6.55
N GLN A 88 0.76 -15.15 -6.19
CA GLN A 88 1.93 -15.68 -6.92
C GLN A 88 1.57 -16.13 -8.35
N PHE A 89 0.31 -16.53 -8.56
CA PHE A 89 -0.18 -16.92 -9.88
C PHE A 89 -0.61 -15.73 -10.74
N HIS A 90 -0.60 -14.51 -10.19
CA HIS A 90 -0.94 -13.28 -10.91
C HIS A 90 0.24 -12.79 -11.77
N ASN A 91 0.67 -13.64 -12.71
CA ASN A 91 1.74 -13.34 -13.65
C ASN A 91 1.22 -13.52 -15.09
N VAL A 92 1.61 -12.60 -15.98
CA VAL A 92 1.25 -12.63 -17.41
C VAL A 92 1.57 -13.99 -18.05
N LEU A 93 2.72 -14.58 -17.73
CA LEU A 93 3.11 -15.89 -18.25
C LEU A 93 2.12 -17.00 -17.86
N ILE A 94 1.64 -17.01 -16.63
CA ILE A 94 0.69 -18.01 -16.14
C ILE A 94 -0.64 -17.88 -16.89
N TYR A 95 -1.10 -16.66 -17.15
CA TYR A 95 -2.30 -16.46 -17.96
C TYR A 95 -2.12 -16.92 -19.41
N VAL A 96 -0.95 -16.70 -20.00
CA VAL A 96 -0.63 -17.21 -21.34
C VAL A 96 -0.64 -18.74 -21.35
N LEU A 97 -0.05 -19.40 -20.35
CA LEU A 97 -0.03 -20.86 -20.24
C LEU A 97 -1.43 -21.45 -20.04
N ILE A 98 -2.25 -20.84 -19.18
CA ILE A 98 -3.65 -21.27 -18.98
C ILE A 98 -4.45 -21.12 -20.30
N ALA A 99 -4.28 -20.01 -21.02
CA ALA A 99 -4.95 -19.81 -22.30
C ALA A 99 -4.49 -20.81 -23.36
N ALA A 100 -3.18 -21.06 -23.46
CA ALA A 100 -2.62 -22.04 -24.38
C ALA A 100 -3.13 -23.46 -24.05
N SER A 101 -3.09 -23.85 -22.77
CA SER A 101 -3.63 -25.13 -22.30
C SER A 101 -5.13 -25.28 -22.62
N ALA A 102 -5.93 -24.24 -22.42
CA ALA A 102 -7.35 -24.25 -22.77
C ALA A 102 -7.59 -24.45 -24.27
N VAL A 103 -6.82 -23.76 -25.12
CA VAL A 103 -6.89 -23.94 -26.59
C VAL A 103 -6.47 -25.36 -26.98
N THR A 104 -5.40 -25.90 -26.41
CA THR A 104 -4.94 -27.28 -26.65
C THR A 104 -5.98 -28.31 -26.21
N ALA A 105 -6.60 -28.12 -25.04
CA ALA A 105 -7.66 -28.99 -24.53
C ALA A 105 -8.91 -28.97 -25.43
N MET A 106 -9.27 -27.79 -25.98
CA MET A 106 -10.38 -27.67 -26.94
C MET A 106 -10.09 -28.34 -28.29
N LEU A 107 -8.81 -28.54 -28.64
CA LEU A 107 -8.38 -29.24 -29.86
C LEU A 107 -8.30 -30.77 -29.67
N GLU A 108 -8.83 -31.32 -28.57
CA GLU A 108 -8.95 -32.76 -28.27
C GLU A 108 -7.64 -33.58 -28.25
N HIS A 109 -6.48 -32.92 -28.17
CA HIS A 109 -5.22 -33.57 -27.85
C HIS A 109 -5.00 -33.60 -26.33
N TRP A 110 -5.81 -34.41 -25.64
CA TRP A 110 -5.82 -34.56 -24.17
C TRP A 110 -4.46 -34.98 -23.59
N VAL A 111 -3.61 -35.63 -24.40
CA VAL A 111 -2.30 -36.13 -23.98
C VAL A 111 -1.28 -34.99 -23.83
N ASP A 112 -1.24 -34.06 -24.79
CA ASP A 112 -0.25 -32.95 -24.79
C ASP A 112 -0.55 -31.89 -23.71
N ALA A 113 -1.81 -31.76 -23.27
CA ALA A 113 -2.21 -30.83 -22.22
C ALA A 113 -1.91 -31.32 -20.79
N SER A 114 -1.64 -32.62 -20.60
CA SER A 114 -1.47 -33.23 -19.28
C SER A 114 -0.02 -33.33 -18.78
N VAL A 115 0.95 -33.15 -19.67
CA VAL A 115 2.39 -33.28 -19.39
C VAL A 115 3.07 -31.94 -19.08
N ILE A 116 2.32 -30.82 -19.07
CA ILE A 116 2.82 -29.47 -18.74
C ILE A 116 2.30 -29.02 -17.38
#